data_AF-A0A7R9DRT2-F1
#
_entry.id   AF-A0A7R9DRT2-F1
#
_cell.length_a   1.000
_cell.length_b   1.000
_cell.length_c   1.000
_cell.angle_alpha   90.00
_cell.angle_beta   90.00
_cell.angle_gamma   90.00
#
_symmetry.space_group_name_H-M   'P 1'
#
loop_
_entity.id
_entity.type
_entity.pdbx_description
1 polymer ?
#
loop_
_entity_poly.entity_id
_entity_poly.type
_entity_poly.pdbx_seq_one_letter_code
_entity_poly.pdbx_strand_id
1 'polypeptide(L)'
;MFQGYPRELLPVTVPGIPSMHICLDFIPELMSQPSIEKQVFAVDLTSYLALRYTVPKSLSVARLAVNTLATLLGVLPSVSRAQLFTPVLSSLVRICRAFPPLVDDTVQLLLQLGRMCEAQKSLIGSMPSHADFESDMKLNEMLCDESRRTYIHILKEAVLKVQVY
;
A
#
# COMPACT_ATOMS: atom_id res chain seq x y z
N MET A 1 -15.04 16.94 -6.30
CA MET A 1 -15.34 16.10 -5.11
C MET A 1 -15.23 14.64 -5.54
N PHE A 2 -14.21 13.91 -5.09
CA PHE A 2 -14.17 12.45 -5.29
C PHE A 2 -15.04 11.80 -4.22
N GLN A 3 -16.23 11.35 -4.61
CA GLN A 3 -17.19 10.74 -3.69
C GLN A 3 -16.82 9.29 -3.35
N GLY A 4 -15.98 8.65 -4.17
CA GLY A 4 -15.53 7.28 -3.97
C GLY A 4 -16.70 6.28 -3.95
N TYR A 5 -16.37 5.01 -3.78
CA TYR A 5 -17.33 3.97 -3.42
C TYR A 5 -16.60 2.92 -2.56
N PRO A 6 -17.31 2.04 -1.84
CA PRO A 6 -16.70 1.04 -0.97
C PRO A 6 -15.65 0.20 -1.72
N ARG A 7 -14.48 0.02 -1.11
CA ARG A 7 -13.32 -0.65 -1.74
C ARG A 7 -13.60 -2.10 -2.12
N GLU A 8 -14.55 -2.72 -1.44
CA GLU A 8 -15.03 -4.09 -1.65
C GLU A 8 -15.66 -4.27 -3.03
N LEU A 9 -16.06 -3.18 -3.70
CA LEU A 9 -16.61 -3.22 -5.04
C LEU A 9 -15.53 -3.15 -6.13
N LEU A 10 -14.30 -2.72 -5.82
CA LEU A 10 -13.19 -2.63 -6.79
C LEU A 10 -12.91 -3.94 -7.56
N PRO A 11 -12.93 -5.14 -6.93
CA PRO A 11 -12.75 -6.41 -7.65
C PRO A 11 -13.83 -6.66 -8.70
N VAL A 12 -15.00 -6.03 -8.60
CA VAL A 12 -16.14 -6.21 -9.51
C VAL A 12 -16.21 -5.09 -10.54
N THR A 13 -16.05 -3.84 -10.11
CA THR A 13 -16.18 -2.65 -10.96
C THR A 13 -15.05 -2.53 -11.97
N VAL A 14 -13.80 -2.77 -11.57
CA VAL A 14 -12.63 -2.66 -12.46
C VAL A 14 -12.69 -3.62 -13.64
N PRO A 15 -13.00 -4.92 -13.47
CA PRO A 15 -13.18 -5.82 -14.62
C PRO A 15 -14.52 -5.60 -15.34
N GLY A 16 -15.58 -5.18 -14.63
CA GLY A 16 -16.93 -5.04 -15.18
C GLY A 16 -17.16 -3.78 -16.02
N ILE A 17 -16.33 -2.73 -15.86
CA ILE A 17 -16.49 -1.45 -16.55
C ILE A 17 -15.27 -1.19 -17.46
N PRO A 18 -15.42 -1.32 -18.80
CA PRO A 18 -14.29 -1.22 -19.75
C PRO A 18 -13.57 0.14 -19.75
N SER A 19 -14.26 1.22 -19.40
CA SER A 19 -13.72 2.58 -19.37
C SER A 19 -12.92 2.91 -18.09
N MET A 20 -12.78 1.97 -17.15
CA MET A 20 -12.10 2.22 -15.87
C MET A 20 -10.62 2.61 -15.99
N HIS A 21 -9.98 2.33 -17.13
CA HIS A 21 -8.60 2.77 -17.39
C HIS A 21 -8.46 4.31 -17.39
N ILE A 22 -9.53 5.06 -17.66
CA ILE A 22 -9.56 6.53 -17.57
C ILE A 22 -9.28 6.99 -16.13
N CYS A 23 -9.63 6.18 -15.13
CA CYS A 23 -9.37 6.51 -13.73
C CYS A 23 -7.89 6.69 -13.39
N LEU A 24 -6.97 6.16 -14.20
CA LEU A 24 -5.53 6.38 -14.05
C LEU A 24 -5.14 7.86 -14.08
N ASP A 25 -5.88 8.70 -14.82
CA ASP A 25 -5.61 10.14 -14.91
C ASP A 25 -5.90 10.89 -13.60
N PHE A 26 -6.77 10.34 -12.76
CA PHE A 26 -7.19 10.97 -11.51
C PHE A 26 -6.44 10.45 -10.28
N ILE A 27 -5.73 9.33 -10.40
CA ILE A 27 -4.97 8.75 -9.28
C ILE A 27 -3.98 9.75 -8.67
N PRO A 28 -3.17 10.53 -9.44
CA PRO A 28 -2.25 11.48 -8.84
C PRO A 28 -2.94 12.51 -7.94
N GLU A 29 -4.05 13.08 -8.41
CA GLU A 29 -4.86 14.04 -7.65
C GLU A 29 -5.51 13.40 -6.42
N LEU A 30 -5.94 12.15 -6.53
CA LEU A 30 -6.56 11.43 -5.43
C LEU A 30 -5.54 11.07 -4.34
N MET A 31 -4.32 10.69 -4.73
CA MET A 31 -3.20 10.44 -3.82
C MET A 31 -2.74 11.72 -3.10
N SER A 32 -2.85 12.89 -3.73
CA SER A 32 -2.49 14.17 -3.10
C SER A 32 -3.54 14.69 -2.12
N GLN A 33 -4.69 14.02 -1.99
CA GLN A 33 -5.69 14.41 -0.99
C GLN A 33 -5.15 14.16 0.43
N PRO A 34 -5.46 15.03 1.41
CA PRO A 34 -5.01 14.87 2.79
C PRO A 34 -5.73 13.75 3.57
N SER A 35 -6.68 13.05 2.94
CA SER A 35 -7.46 11.98 3.56
C SER A 35 -6.80 10.63 3.35
N ILE A 36 -6.48 9.95 4.45
CA ILE A 36 -5.93 8.57 4.44
C ILE A 36 -6.87 7.64 3.69
N GLU A 37 -8.18 7.74 3.91
CA GLU A 37 -9.17 6.90 3.23
C GLU A 37 -9.10 7.04 1.70
N LYS A 38 -8.95 8.28 1.20
CA LYS A 38 -8.79 8.54 -0.24
C LYS A 38 -7.47 8.01 -0.79
N GLN A 39 -6.38 8.15 -0.03
CA GLN A 39 -5.08 7.60 -0.40
C GLN A 39 -5.13 6.06 -0.46
N VAL A 40 -5.72 5.43 0.55
CA VAL A 40 -5.93 3.97 0.59
C VAL A 40 -6.75 3.53 -0.62
N PHE A 41 -7.87 4.19 -0.90
CA PHE A 41 -8.70 3.88 -2.07
C PHE A 41 -7.92 4.07 -3.39
N ALA A 42 -7.15 5.14 -3.53
CA ALA A 42 -6.36 5.41 -4.73
C ALA A 42 -5.33 4.31 -4.99
N VAL A 43 -4.60 3.88 -3.97
CA VAL A 43 -3.62 2.78 -4.11
C VAL A 43 -4.31 1.47 -4.45
N ASP A 44 -5.45 1.19 -3.82
CA ASP A 44 -6.21 -0.02 -4.08
C ASP A 44 -6.75 -0.07 -5.52
N LEU A 45 -7.37 1.03 -5.97
CA LEU A 45 -7.82 1.21 -7.35
C LEU A 45 -6.64 1.09 -8.34
N THR A 46 -5.51 1.74 -8.05
CA THR A 46 -4.29 1.62 -8.87
C THR A 46 -3.85 0.18 -9.01
N SER A 47 -3.87 -0.60 -7.94
CA SER A 47 -3.43 -2.00 -7.98
C SER A 47 -4.37 -2.93 -8.77
N TYR A 48 -5.69 -2.70 -8.76
CA TYR A 48 -6.62 -3.41 -9.64
C TYR A 48 -6.47 -2.98 -11.10
N LEU A 49 -6.30 -1.67 -11.36
CA LEU A 49 -6.06 -1.15 -12.70
C LEU A 49 -4.73 -1.67 -13.26
N ALA A 50 -3.70 -1.81 -12.44
CA ALA A 50 -2.41 -2.38 -12.81
C ALA A 50 -2.54 -3.83 -13.30
N LEU A 51 -3.30 -4.67 -12.59
CA LEU A 51 -3.55 -6.05 -13.00
C LEU A 51 -4.34 -6.15 -14.31
N ARG A 52 -5.26 -5.22 -14.56
CA ARG A 52 -6.14 -5.26 -15.74
C ARG A 52 -5.51 -4.59 -16.97
N TYR A 53 -4.76 -3.52 -16.77
CA TYR A 53 -4.22 -2.65 -17.81
C TYR A 53 -2.70 -2.51 -17.61
N THR A 54 -1.95 -3.51 -18.04
CA THR A 54 -0.48 -3.53 -18.00
C THR A 54 0.11 -2.71 -19.14
N VAL A 55 -0.07 -1.39 -19.07
CA VAL A 55 0.42 -0.41 -20.05
C VAL A 55 1.39 0.59 -19.41
N PRO A 56 2.28 1.26 -20.17
CA PRO A 56 3.29 2.16 -19.61
C PRO A 56 2.72 3.25 -18.70
N LYS A 57 1.55 3.81 -19.05
CA LYS A 57 0.85 4.80 -18.22
C LYS A 57 0.49 4.26 -16.84
N SER A 58 -0.03 3.03 -16.78
CA SER A 58 -0.39 2.35 -15.53
C SER A 58 0.84 2.07 -14.67
N LEU A 59 1.97 1.66 -15.28
CA LEU A 59 3.25 1.52 -14.59
C LEU A 59 3.72 2.84 -13.98
N SER A 60 3.67 3.95 -14.72
CA SER A 60 4.06 5.27 -14.23
C SER A 60 3.21 5.71 -13.03
N VAL A 61 1.90 5.47 -13.09
CA VAL A 61 0.97 5.77 -11.99
C VAL A 61 1.23 4.87 -10.77
N ALA A 62 1.48 3.58 -10.99
CA ALA A 62 1.84 2.65 -9.91
C ALA A 62 3.16 3.05 -9.23
N ARG A 63 4.17 3.47 -10.01
CA ARG A 63 5.43 4.01 -9.48
C ARG A 63 5.20 5.26 -8.64
N LEU A 64 4.38 6.20 -9.12
CA LEU A 64 4.00 7.40 -8.37
C LEU A 64 3.34 7.04 -7.04
N ALA A 65 2.43 6.06 -7.05
CA ALA A 65 1.76 5.60 -5.83
C ALA A 65 2.77 5.04 -4.81
N VAL A 66 3.70 4.18 -5.25
CA VAL A 66 4.77 3.63 -4.38
C VAL A 66 5.68 4.74 -3.83
N ASN A 67 6.10 5.69 -4.66
CA ASN A 67 6.93 6.81 -4.23
C ASN A 67 6.21 7.73 -3.23
N THR A 68 4.92 7.98 -3.46
CA THR A 68 4.07 8.75 -2.53
C THR A 68 3.95 8.02 -1.19
N LEU A 69 3.74 6.70 -1.20
CA LEU A 69 3.73 5.89 0.02
C LEU A 69 5.06 5.96 0.77
N ALA A 70 6.21 5.87 0.08
CA ALA A 70 7.52 6.02 0.70
C ALA A 70 7.70 7.40 1.37
N THR A 71 7.17 8.45 0.75
CA THR A 71 7.19 9.80 1.33
C THR A 71 6.29 9.88 2.57
N LEU A 72 5.05 9.37 2.47
CA LEU A 72 4.09 9.33 3.57
C LEU A 72 4.60 8.50 4.76
N LEU A 73 5.34 7.43 4.51
CA LEU A 73 5.99 6.64 5.56
C LEU A 73 6.94 7.48 6.41
N GLY A 74 7.66 8.43 5.80
CA GLY A 74 8.61 9.28 6.51
C GLY A 74 7.97 10.43 7.30
N VAL A 75 6.77 10.88 6.91
CA VAL A 75 6.15 12.10 7.47
C VAL A 75 4.93 11.83 8.34
N LEU A 76 4.26 10.68 8.20
CA LEU A 76 3.05 10.39 8.97
C LEU A 76 3.37 9.94 10.41
N PRO A 77 2.56 10.36 11.39
CA PRO A 77 2.63 9.84 12.75
C PRO A 77 2.27 8.35 12.79
N SER A 78 2.65 7.66 13.86
CA SER A 78 2.49 6.20 13.99
C SER A 78 1.09 5.69 13.66
N VAL A 79 0.07 6.29 14.28
CA VAL A 79 -1.31 5.81 14.17
C VAL A 79 -1.80 5.94 12.73
N SER A 80 -1.53 7.09 12.10
CA SER A 80 -1.84 7.33 10.69
C SER A 80 -1.09 6.39 9.75
N ARG A 81 0.16 6.02 10.07
CA ARG A 81 0.91 5.01 9.31
C ARG A 81 0.21 3.66 9.37
N ALA A 82 -0.21 3.19 10.55
CA ALA A 82 -0.94 1.93 10.66
C ALA A 82 -2.27 1.96 9.89
N GLN A 83 -3.01 3.06 9.95
CA GLN A 83 -4.27 3.25 9.21
C GLN A 83 -4.08 3.24 7.69
N LEU A 84 -2.99 3.82 7.18
CA LEU A 84 -2.68 3.86 5.76
C LEU A 84 -2.11 2.52 5.26
N PHE A 85 -1.08 2.00 5.92
CA PHE A 85 -0.31 0.89 5.38
C PHE A 85 -1.01 -0.45 5.53
N THR A 86 -1.68 -0.73 6.66
CA THR A 86 -2.39 -2.00 6.87
C THR A 86 -3.28 -2.39 5.70
N PRO A 87 -4.20 -1.52 5.21
CA PRO A 87 -5.01 -1.86 4.05
C PRO A 87 -4.27 -1.86 2.71
N VAL A 88 -3.18 -1.10 2.58
CA VAL A 88 -2.42 -0.91 1.34
C VAL A 88 -1.47 -2.08 1.03
N LEU A 89 -1.04 -2.84 2.04
CA LEU A 89 -0.12 -3.96 1.88
C LEU A 89 -0.60 -4.98 0.81
N SER A 90 -1.90 -5.30 0.79
CA SER A 90 -2.48 -6.19 -0.24
C SER A 90 -2.41 -5.61 -1.66
N SER A 91 -2.45 -4.29 -1.79
CA SER A 91 -2.35 -3.57 -3.06
C SER A 91 -0.92 -3.60 -3.59
N LEU A 92 0.09 -3.53 -2.71
CA LEU A 92 1.51 -3.62 -3.08
C LEU A 92 1.84 -4.97 -3.74
N VAL A 93 1.29 -6.07 -3.22
CA VAL A 93 1.42 -7.40 -3.84
C VAL A 93 0.91 -7.37 -5.29
N ARG A 94 -0.28 -6.83 -5.50
CA ARG A 94 -0.93 -6.76 -6.82
C ARG A 94 -0.14 -5.88 -7.79
N ILE A 95 0.38 -4.75 -7.31
CA ILE A 95 1.27 -3.87 -8.08
C ILE A 95 2.54 -4.62 -8.50
N CYS A 96 3.23 -5.28 -7.58
CA CYS A 96 4.45 -6.04 -7.89
C CYS A 96 4.19 -7.20 -8.86
N ARG A 97 3.04 -7.86 -8.75
CA ARG A 97 2.62 -8.91 -9.68
C ARG A 97 2.36 -8.36 -11.09
N ALA A 98 1.72 -7.20 -11.20
CA ALA A 98 1.48 -6.56 -12.49
C ALA A 98 2.76 -5.97 -13.10
N PHE A 99 3.66 -5.47 -12.25
CA PHE A 99 4.85 -4.72 -12.65
C PHE A 99 6.08 -5.18 -11.86
N PRO A 100 6.76 -6.26 -12.31
CA PRO A 100 8.01 -6.72 -11.71
C PRO A 100 9.10 -5.63 -11.53
N PRO A 101 9.23 -4.62 -12.41
CA PRO A 101 10.18 -3.52 -12.22
C PRO A 101 9.95 -2.65 -10.96
N LEU A 102 8.84 -2.80 -10.24
CA LEU A 102 8.56 -2.09 -8.99
C LEU A 102 8.86 -2.91 -7.73
N VAL A 103 9.32 -4.15 -7.87
CA VAL A 103 9.56 -5.05 -6.74
C VAL A 103 10.62 -4.49 -5.79
N ASP A 104 11.77 -4.02 -6.31
CA ASP A 104 12.86 -3.53 -5.46
C ASP A 104 12.44 -2.31 -4.63
N ASP A 105 11.84 -1.30 -5.29
CA ASP A 105 11.30 -0.10 -4.62
C ASP A 105 10.28 -0.47 -3.53
N THR A 106 9.39 -1.44 -3.83
CA THR A 106 8.35 -1.89 -2.89
C THR A 106 8.96 -2.68 -1.72
N VAL A 107 9.97 -3.51 -1.97
CA VAL A 107 10.71 -4.23 -0.93
C VAL A 107 11.43 -3.23 -0.01
N GLN A 108 12.09 -2.21 -0.55
CA GLN A 108 12.74 -1.17 0.26
C GLN A 108 11.73 -0.44 1.15
N LEU A 109 10.55 -0.12 0.61
CA LEU A 109 9.44 0.46 1.38
C LEU A 109 9.01 -0.45 2.54
N LEU A 110 8.81 -1.74 2.30
CA LEU A 110 8.41 -2.70 3.34
C LEU A 110 9.49 -2.88 4.41
N LEU A 111 10.76 -2.89 4.02
CA LEU A 111 11.90 -2.95 4.94
C LEU A 111 11.98 -1.69 5.81
N GLN A 112 11.77 -0.51 5.24
CA GLN A 112 11.69 0.75 5.99
C GLN A 112 10.53 0.70 6.99
N LEU A 113 9.35 0.28 6.56
CA LEU A 113 8.17 0.14 7.41
C LEU A 113 8.46 -0.80 8.59
N GLY A 114 9.04 -1.98 8.32
CA GLY A 114 9.40 -2.95 9.36
C GLY A 114 10.39 -2.38 10.39
N ARG A 115 11.43 -1.67 9.94
CA ARG A 115 12.39 -1.01 10.86
C ARG A 115 11.71 0.01 11.76
N MET A 116 10.76 0.78 11.24
CA MET A 116 10.02 1.75 12.05
C MET A 116 9.12 1.06 13.08
N CYS A 117 8.43 -0.02 12.70
CA CYS A 117 7.63 -0.81 13.65
C CYS A 117 8.48 -1.34 14.82
N GLU A 118 9.66 -1.90 14.53
CA GLU A 118 10.56 -2.44 15.57
C GLU A 118 11.14 -1.34 16.48
N ALA A 119 11.51 -0.18 15.91
CA ALA A 119 11.96 0.96 16.70
C ALA A 119 10.89 1.44 17.69
N GLN A 120 9.62 1.41 17.28
CA GLN A 120 8.50 1.83 18.13
C GLN A 120 8.21 0.85 19.26
N LYS A 121 8.26 -0.46 19.00
CA LYS A 121 8.15 -1.48 20.06
C LYS A 121 9.18 -1.27 21.18
N SER A 122 10.41 -0.93 20.79
CA SER A 122 11.52 -0.69 21.73
C SER A 122 11.29 0.54 22.63
N LEU A 123 10.64 1.59 22.12
CA LEU A 123 10.35 2.81 22.89
C LEU A 123 9.22 2.60 23.91
N ILE A 124 8.22 1.79 23.57
CA ILE A 124 7.02 1.60 24.39
C ILE A 124 7.28 0.76 25.63
N GLY A 125 8.21 -0.20 25.57
CA GLY A 125 8.59 -1.02 26.73
C GLY A 125 9.14 -0.23 27.94
N SER A 126 9.36 1.08 27.79
CA SER A 126 9.90 1.97 28.82
C SER A 126 8.86 2.92 29.44
N MET A 127 7.59 2.95 28.97
CA MET A 127 6.57 3.94 29.38
C MET A 127 5.39 3.30 30.14
N PRO A 128 4.77 4.01 31.10
CA PRO A 128 3.62 3.50 31.85
C PRO A 128 2.39 3.30 30.93
N SER A 129 1.71 2.18 31.12
CA SER A 129 0.58 1.72 30.31
C SER A 129 -0.69 2.56 30.54
N HIS A 130 -1.11 3.31 29.53
CA HIS A 130 -2.45 3.88 29.39
C HIS A 130 -3.23 3.12 28.30
N ALA A 131 -4.55 2.96 28.45
CA ALA A 131 -5.38 2.15 27.56
C ALA A 131 -5.29 2.54 26.07
N ASP A 132 -5.20 3.84 25.76
CA ASP A 132 -5.04 4.32 24.38
C ASP A 132 -3.71 3.84 23.75
N PHE A 133 -2.65 3.81 24.57
CA PHE A 133 -1.32 3.40 24.14
C PHE A 133 -1.23 1.89 23.84
N GLU A 134 -2.01 1.10 24.57
CA GLU A 134 -2.13 -0.35 24.34
C GLU A 134 -2.79 -0.65 22.99
N SER A 135 -3.80 0.14 22.61
CA SER A 135 -4.48 0.00 21.32
C SER A 135 -3.57 0.36 20.13
N ASP A 136 -2.80 1.45 20.25
CA ASP A 136 -1.83 1.88 19.25
C ASP A 136 -0.67 0.88 19.10
N MET A 137 -0.23 0.30 20.22
CA MET A 137 0.80 -0.74 20.21
C MET A 137 0.33 -1.98 19.45
N LYS A 138 -0.90 -2.43 19.72
CA LYS A 138 -1.50 -3.58 19.03
C LYS A 138 -1.64 -3.33 17.52
N LEU A 139 -2.07 -2.13 17.11
CA LEU A 139 -2.13 -1.73 15.71
C LEU A 139 -0.77 -1.80 15.01
N ASN A 140 0.28 -1.30 15.67
CA ASN A 140 1.65 -1.35 15.13
C ASN A 140 2.21 -2.78 15.05
N GLU A 141 1.89 -3.63 16.02
CA GLU A 141 2.29 -5.04 16.00
C GLU A 141 1.63 -5.80 14.83
N MET A 142 0.31 -5.61 14.66
CA MET A 142 -0.43 -6.16 13.52
C MET A 142 0.15 -5.68 12.17
N LEU A 143 0.48 -4.39 12.08
CA LEU A 143 1.11 -3.83 10.88
C LEU A 143 2.47 -4.48 10.58
N CYS A 144 3.28 -4.71 11.62
CA CYS A 144 4.59 -5.34 11.49
C CYS A 144 4.47 -6.78 10.94
N ASP A 145 3.53 -7.55 11.50
CA ASP A 145 3.27 -8.92 11.07
C ASP A 145 2.78 -8.97 9.62
N GLU A 146 1.83 -8.09 9.25
CA GLU A 146 1.33 -8.06 7.88
C GLU A 146 2.35 -7.54 6.87
N SER A 147 3.20 -6.58 7.26
CA SER A 147 4.31 -6.12 6.41
C SER A 147 5.27 -7.28 6.10
N ARG A 148 5.61 -8.09 7.12
CA ARG A 148 6.46 -9.28 6.96
C ARG A 148 5.80 -10.33 6.05
N ARG A 149 4.52 -10.61 6.24
CA ARG A 149 3.76 -11.55 5.39
C ARG A 149 3.74 -11.07 3.94
N THR A 150 3.49 -9.78 3.74
CA THR A 150 3.46 -9.13 2.43
C THR A 150 4.80 -9.22 1.72
N TYR A 151 5.90 -8.95 2.44
CA TYR A 151 7.26 -9.10 1.91
C TYR A 151 7.52 -10.53 1.41
N ILE A 152 7.20 -11.55 2.24
CA ILE A 152 7.36 -12.96 1.86
C ILE A 152 6.51 -13.29 0.64
N HIS A 153 5.30 -12.77 0.56
CA HIS A 153 4.40 -13.02 -0.56
C HIS A 153 4.91 -12.39 -1.86
N ILE A 154 5.43 -11.16 -1.82
CA ILE A 154 6.05 -10.51 -2.99
C ILE A 154 7.26 -11.31 -3.47
N LEU A 155 8.13 -11.78 -2.56
CA LEU A 155 9.26 -12.63 -2.95
C LEU A 155 8.80 -13.91 -3.65
N LYS A 156 7.76 -14.57 -3.13
CA LYS A 156 7.24 -15.82 -3.71
C LYS A 156 6.55 -15.61 -5.05
N GLU A 157 5.71 -14.59 -5.18
CA GLU A 157 4.84 -14.40 -6.34
C GLU A 157 5.47 -13.54 -7.43
N ALA A 158 6.28 -12.53 -7.08
CA ALA A 158 6.80 -11.56 -8.03
C ALA A 158 8.29 -11.79 -8.37
N VAL A 159 9.04 -12.53 -7.55
CA VAL A 159 10.46 -12.85 -7.83
C VAL A 159 10.61 -14.29 -8.29
N LEU A 160 10.07 -15.25 -7.55
CA LEU A 160 10.29 -16.68 -7.85
C LEU A 160 9.44 -17.23 -9.00
N LYS A 161 8.31 -16.59 -9.35
CA LYS A 161 7.46 -16.98 -10.48
C LYS A 161 7.76 -16.25 -11.79
N VAL A 162 8.79 -15.40 -11.84
CA VAL A 162 9.27 -14.82 -13.11
C VAL A 162 9.98 -15.94 -13.87
N GLN A 163 9.20 -16.83 -14.49
CA GLN A 163 9.72 -17.74 -15.49
C GLN A 163 10.10 -16.93 -16.71
N VAL A 164 11.40 -16.94 -16.97
CA VAL A 164 12.06 -16.54 -18.21
C VAL A 164 11.29 -17.15 -19.39
N TYR A 165 10.75 -16.30 -20.26
CA TYR A 165 10.35 -16.63 -21.62
C TYR A 165 11.07 -15.70 -22.58
#